data_AF-A0A6L9Y5X2-F1
#
_entry.id   AF-A0A6L9Y5X2-F1
#
_cell.length_a   1.000
_cell.length_b   1.000
_cell.length_c   1.000
_cell.angle_alpha   90.00
_cell.angle_beta   90.00
_cell.angle_gamma   90.00
#
_symmetry.space_group_name_H-M   'P 1'
#
loop_
_entity.id
_entity.type
_entity.pdbx_description
1 polymer ?
#
loop_
_entity_poly.entity_id
_entity_poly.type
_entity_poly.pdbx_seq_one_letter_code
_entity_poly.pdbx_strand_id
1 'polypeptide(L)'
;MRKQTLKFLPIVGSILFITGCIHTQPFIPKALNEDAKGITTVRSTPYGCKVLGEVEGKDAIPETSPNVKIVSRHKDVMREGALNDLRNNAVTITGKKNRITLRIIDEKPICRYSGLPNQDCPVDSRVSDAYIITAQIFECGEK
;
A
#
# COMPACT_ATOMS: atom_id res chain seq x y z
N MET A 1 50.67 -62.63 18.22
CA MET A 1 50.07 -61.40 18.79
C MET A 1 50.30 -60.25 17.82
N ARG A 2 49.27 -59.80 17.09
CA ARG A 2 49.35 -58.72 16.09
C ARG A 2 48.28 -57.69 16.48
N LYS A 3 48.68 -56.55 17.03
CA LYS A 3 47.77 -55.45 17.39
C LYS A 3 47.45 -54.66 16.12
N GLN A 4 46.21 -54.78 15.63
CA GLN A 4 45.68 -53.89 14.59
C GLN A 4 45.21 -52.60 15.24
N THR A 5 45.86 -51.49 14.90
CA THR A 5 45.45 -50.14 15.30
C THR A 5 44.44 -49.60 14.29
N LEU A 6 43.18 -49.56 14.71
CA LEU A 6 42.07 -48.95 13.97
C LEU A 6 42.22 -47.42 14.04
N LYS A 7 42.57 -46.78 12.93
CA LYS A 7 42.63 -45.32 12.81
C LYS A 7 41.22 -44.78 12.54
N PHE A 8 40.62 -44.13 13.54
CA PHE A 8 39.39 -43.36 13.37
C PHE A 8 39.72 -42.02 12.69
N LEU A 9 39.16 -41.78 11.50
CA LEU A 9 39.11 -40.48 10.85
C LEU A 9 37.96 -39.66 11.46
N PRO A 10 38.17 -38.44 11.99
CA PRO A 10 37.08 -37.58 12.40
C PRO A 10 36.49 -36.88 11.15
N ILE A 11 35.34 -37.38 10.68
CA ILE A 11 34.46 -36.64 9.76
C ILE A 11 33.74 -35.59 10.62
N VAL A 12 34.35 -34.42 10.81
CA VAL A 12 33.67 -33.27 11.40
C VAL A 12 32.87 -32.62 10.28
N GLY A 13 31.58 -32.93 10.25
CA GLY A 13 30.62 -32.42 9.29
C GLY A 13 30.55 -30.90 9.33
N SER A 14 30.89 -30.29 8.19
CA SER A 14 30.57 -28.89 7.91
C SER A 14 29.06 -28.76 7.79
N ILE A 15 28.40 -28.38 8.90
CA ILE A 15 27.01 -27.92 8.89
C ILE A 15 27.02 -26.53 8.22
N LEU A 16 26.80 -26.50 6.90
CA LEU A 16 26.41 -25.28 6.21
C LEU A 16 25.01 -24.91 6.72
N PHE A 17 24.95 -23.99 7.68
CA PHE A 17 23.73 -23.30 8.03
C PHE A 17 23.32 -22.43 6.84
N ILE A 18 22.44 -22.95 5.99
CA ILE A 18 21.77 -22.18 4.94
C ILE A 18 20.71 -21.31 5.63
N THR A 19 21.13 -20.24 6.31
CA THR A 19 20.20 -19.21 6.76
C THR A 19 19.88 -18.33 5.55
N GLY A 20 18.77 -18.63 4.86
CA GLY A 20 18.24 -17.72 3.84
C GLY A 20 17.97 -16.35 4.48
N CYS A 21 18.66 -15.32 4.02
CA CYS A 21 18.45 -13.95 4.50
C CYS A 21 17.08 -13.45 4.04
N ILE A 22 16.15 -13.27 4.98
CA ILE A 22 14.90 -12.54 4.72
C ILE A 22 15.24 -11.06 4.81
N HIS A 23 15.13 -10.34 3.70
CA HIS A 23 15.35 -8.90 3.64
C HIS A 23 14.05 -8.17 3.99
N THR A 24 14.07 -7.30 5.00
CA THR A 24 12.91 -6.47 5.35
C THR A 24 13.00 -5.11 4.69
N GLN A 25 11.90 -4.64 4.10
CA GLN A 25 11.80 -3.27 3.57
C GLN A 25 10.58 -2.57 4.17
N PRO A 26 10.69 -1.29 4.55
CA PRO A 26 9.52 -0.53 4.98
C PRO A 26 8.59 -0.29 3.78
N PHE A 27 7.30 -0.27 4.04
CA PHE A 27 6.33 0.21 3.07
C PHE A 27 6.56 1.69 2.80
N ILE A 28 6.52 2.07 1.52
CA ILE A 28 6.64 3.45 1.06
C ILE A 28 5.32 3.84 0.41
N PRO A 29 4.58 4.81 0.95
CA PRO A 29 3.32 5.24 0.37
C PRO A 29 3.56 5.90 -0.99
N LYS A 30 2.58 5.79 -1.88
CA LYS A 30 2.59 6.51 -3.16
C LYS A 30 2.74 8.01 -2.95
N ALA A 31 3.63 8.61 -3.74
CA ALA A 31 3.91 10.03 -3.70
C ALA A 31 2.76 10.85 -4.31
N LEU A 32 2.55 12.05 -3.76
CA LEU A 32 1.67 13.05 -4.35
C LEU A 32 2.39 13.78 -5.49
N ASN A 33 1.77 13.83 -6.66
CA ASN A 33 2.30 14.57 -7.81
C ASN A 33 2.19 16.08 -7.57
N GLU A 34 3.13 16.86 -8.10
CA GLU A 34 3.13 18.33 -7.99
C GLU A 34 1.81 18.95 -8.48
N ASP A 35 1.30 18.47 -9.62
CA ASP A 35 0.04 18.94 -10.21
C ASP A 35 -1.20 18.61 -9.35
N ALA A 36 -1.08 17.65 -8.41
CA ALA A 36 -2.17 17.20 -7.55
C ALA A 36 -2.20 17.92 -6.18
N LYS A 37 -1.20 18.75 -5.86
CA LYS A 37 -1.12 19.49 -4.58
C LYS A 37 -2.29 20.46 -4.36
N GLY A 38 -2.88 20.99 -5.43
CA GLY A 38 -4.02 21.90 -5.37
C GLY A 38 -5.36 21.24 -5.10
N ILE A 39 -5.44 19.90 -5.14
CA ILE A 39 -6.71 19.17 -4.95
C ILE A 39 -7.00 18.99 -3.46
N THR A 40 -8.16 19.48 -3.03
CA THR A 40 -8.60 19.43 -1.64
C THR A 40 -9.70 18.40 -1.43
N THR A 41 -9.82 17.91 -0.18
CA THR A 41 -10.91 17.00 0.22
C THR A 41 -11.89 17.72 1.14
N VAL A 42 -13.19 17.53 0.94
CA VAL A 42 -14.26 18.09 1.77
C VAL A 42 -15.08 16.99 2.44
N ARG A 43 -15.75 17.36 3.54
CA ARG A 43 -16.60 16.45 4.32
C ARG A 43 -18.00 16.29 3.71
N SER A 44 -18.51 17.33 3.06
CA SER A 44 -19.86 17.38 2.49
C SER A 44 -19.82 17.90 1.06
N THR A 45 -20.89 17.63 0.31
CA THR A 45 -21.04 18.08 -1.07
C THR A 45 -21.02 19.62 -1.11
N PRO A 46 -20.06 20.24 -1.81
CA PRO A 46 -19.94 21.69 -1.85
C PRO A 46 -21.07 22.31 -2.69
N TYR A 47 -21.64 23.41 -2.21
CA TYR A 47 -22.74 24.11 -2.88
C TYR A 47 -22.25 24.85 -4.14
N GLY A 48 -23.04 24.76 -5.22
CA GLY A 48 -22.75 25.48 -6.47
C GLY A 48 -21.60 24.88 -7.29
N CYS A 49 -21.22 23.62 -7.03
CA CYS A 49 -20.21 22.92 -7.81
C CYS A 49 -20.84 21.86 -8.72
N LYS A 50 -20.20 21.63 -9.88
CA LYS A 50 -20.60 20.60 -10.83
C LYS A 50 -19.99 19.27 -10.44
N VAL A 51 -20.79 18.20 -10.44
CA VAL A 51 -20.29 16.82 -10.28
C VAL A 51 -19.64 16.39 -11.59
N LEU A 52 -18.39 15.93 -11.52
CA LEU A 52 -17.66 15.41 -12.70
C LEU A 52 -17.64 13.88 -12.77
N GLY A 53 -17.90 13.19 -11.67
CA GLY A 53 -17.90 11.73 -11.59
C GLY A 53 -17.27 11.24 -10.30
N GLU A 54 -16.82 9.99 -10.30
CA GLU A 54 -16.12 9.35 -9.20
C GLU A 54 -14.70 8.95 -9.63
N VAL A 55 -13.80 8.91 -8.66
CA VAL A 55 -12.41 8.49 -8.83
C VAL A 55 -12.00 7.61 -7.67
N GLU A 56 -11.21 6.60 -7.99
CA GLU A 56 -10.59 5.70 -7.01
C GLU A 56 -9.11 6.06 -6.87
N GLY A 57 -8.61 6.00 -5.65
CA GLY A 57 -7.18 5.97 -5.33
C GLY A 57 -6.87 4.72 -4.53
N LYS A 58 -5.74 4.09 -4.84
CA LYS A 58 -5.33 2.85 -4.21
C LYS A 58 -3.86 2.87 -3.89
N ASP A 59 -3.51 2.36 -2.71
CA ASP A 59 -2.13 1.98 -2.41
C ASP A 59 -2.08 0.54 -1.89
N ALA A 60 -1.04 -0.19 -2.25
CA ALA A 60 -0.93 -1.61 -1.99
C ALA A 60 0.52 -2.03 -1.85
N ILE A 61 0.72 -3.05 -1.00
CA ILE A 61 2.01 -3.73 -0.93
C ILE A 61 2.36 -4.27 -2.33
N PRO A 62 3.51 -3.87 -2.89
CA PRO A 62 3.94 -4.35 -4.19
C PRO A 62 4.15 -5.87 -4.16
N GLU A 63 3.99 -6.51 -5.30
CA GLU A 63 4.43 -7.89 -5.45
C GLU A 63 5.96 -7.93 -5.39
N THR A 64 6.50 -8.40 -4.26
CA THR A 64 7.94 -8.49 -4.04
C THR A 64 8.44 -9.92 -4.15
N SER A 65 9.73 -10.08 -4.43
CA SER A 65 10.42 -11.37 -4.38
C SER A 65 10.15 -12.10 -3.05
N PRO A 66 10.10 -13.44 -3.03
CA PRO A 66 9.74 -14.23 -1.84
C PRO A 66 10.67 -14.01 -0.63
N ASN A 67 11.87 -13.48 -0.86
CA ASN A 67 12.84 -13.17 0.19
C ASN A 67 12.69 -11.76 0.78
N VAL A 68 11.74 -10.96 0.30
CA VAL A 68 11.48 -9.60 0.78
C VAL A 68 10.20 -9.56 1.58
N LYS A 69 10.29 -9.08 2.82
CA LYS A 69 9.15 -8.88 3.71
C LYS A 69 8.88 -7.40 3.90
N ILE A 70 7.70 -6.94 3.49
CA ILE A 70 7.27 -5.55 3.72
C ILE A 70 6.78 -5.37 5.16
N VAL A 71 7.40 -4.41 5.85
CA VAL A 71 7.09 -4.01 7.23
C VAL A 71 6.51 -2.60 7.27
N SER A 72 6.07 -2.13 8.44
CA SER A 72 5.50 -0.78 8.64
C SER A 72 4.27 -0.46 7.79
N ARG A 73 3.47 -1.48 7.48
CA ARG A 73 2.22 -1.41 6.70
C ARG A 73 1.01 -0.96 7.53
N HIS A 74 1.15 0.14 8.26
CA HIS A 74 0.08 0.66 9.08
C HIS A 74 -1.06 1.24 8.22
N LYS A 75 -2.31 1.09 8.66
CA LYS A 75 -3.50 1.50 7.90
C LYS A 75 -3.49 2.99 7.54
N ASP A 76 -3.01 3.84 8.44
CA ASP A 76 -2.88 5.29 8.24
C ASP A 76 -1.86 5.65 7.14
N VAL A 77 -0.70 5.00 7.12
CA VAL A 77 0.31 5.18 6.07
C VAL A 77 -0.22 4.71 4.71
N MET A 78 -0.88 3.55 4.68
CA MET A 78 -1.54 3.03 3.47
C MET A 78 -2.65 3.97 2.99
N ARG A 79 -3.43 4.53 3.91
CA ARG A 79 -4.48 5.51 3.61
C ARG A 79 -3.91 6.79 3.03
N GLU A 80 -2.77 7.28 3.54
CA GLU A 80 -2.08 8.45 2.98
C GLU A 80 -1.67 8.23 1.53
N GLY A 81 -1.03 7.09 1.24
CA GLY A 81 -0.67 6.73 -0.13
C GLY A 81 -1.88 6.60 -1.06
N ALA A 82 -2.98 6.01 -0.58
CA ALA A 82 -4.22 5.91 -1.34
C ALA A 82 -4.87 7.29 -1.59
N LEU A 83 -4.79 8.22 -0.63
CA LEU A 83 -5.22 9.62 -0.82
C LEU A 83 -4.35 10.36 -1.84
N ASN A 84 -3.04 10.11 -1.85
CA ASN A 84 -2.14 10.70 -2.84
C ASN A 84 -2.48 10.18 -4.24
N ASP A 85 -2.66 8.87 -4.38
CA ASP A 85 -3.08 8.24 -5.64
C ASP A 85 -4.44 8.76 -6.11
N LEU A 86 -5.41 8.92 -5.19
CA LEU A 86 -6.72 9.49 -5.47
C LEU A 86 -6.61 10.89 -6.09
N ARG A 87 -5.79 11.76 -5.49
CA ARG A 87 -5.56 13.12 -6.02
C ARG A 87 -4.82 13.09 -7.35
N ASN A 88 -3.83 12.21 -7.49
CA ASN A 88 -3.11 12.03 -8.76
C ASN A 88 -4.08 11.62 -9.88
N ASN A 89 -4.97 10.66 -9.63
CA ASN A 89 -5.96 10.18 -10.59
C ASN A 89 -7.02 11.26 -10.89
N ALA A 90 -7.41 12.04 -9.89
CA ALA A 90 -8.31 13.17 -10.10
C ALA A 90 -7.73 14.18 -11.10
N VAL A 91 -6.43 14.51 -11.02
CA VAL A 91 -5.74 15.36 -12.01
C VAL A 91 -5.83 14.77 -13.42
N THR A 92 -5.67 13.46 -13.58
CA THR A 92 -5.77 12.81 -14.89
C THR A 92 -7.15 13.01 -15.53
N ILE A 93 -8.21 13.01 -14.71
CA ILE A 93 -9.59 13.20 -15.18
C ILE A 93 -9.89 14.67 -15.46
N THR A 94 -9.45 15.57 -14.58
CA THR A 94 -9.84 16.99 -14.63
C THR A 94 -8.89 17.85 -15.44
N GLY A 95 -7.68 17.36 -15.72
CA GLY A 95 -6.55 18.17 -16.15
C GLY A 95 -6.03 19.08 -15.02
N LYS A 96 -5.13 20.01 -15.35
CA LYS A 96 -4.54 21.01 -14.42
C LYS A 96 -5.53 22.14 -14.05
N LYS A 97 -6.80 21.80 -13.79
CA LYS A 97 -7.83 22.76 -13.41
C LYS A 97 -7.66 23.19 -11.95
N ASN A 98 -7.85 24.48 -11.68
CA ASN A 98 -7.48 25.09 -10.39
C ASN A 98 -8.52 24.91 -9.26
N ARG A 99 -9.68 24.28 -9.51
CA ARG A 99 -10.80 24.22 -8.53
C ARG A 99 -11.46 22.85 -8.44
N ILE A 100 -10.64 21.83 -8.23
CA ILE A 100 -11.11 20.47 -8.04
C ILE A 100 -11.16 20.15 -6.55
N THR A 101 -12.32 19.66 -6.13
CA THR A 101 -12.57 19.23 -4.77
C THR A 101 -13.08 17.79 -4.76
N LEU A 102 -12.61 17.00 -3.81
CA LEU A 102 -12.98 15.59 -3.65
C LEU A 102 -13.82 15.40 -2.39
N ARG A 103 -14.91 14.66 -2.48
CA ARG A 103 -15.62 14.16 -1.30
C ARG A 103 -15.42 12.66 -1.23
N ILE A 104 -14.76 12.18 -0.18
CA ILE A 104 -14.61 10.75 0.07
C ILE A 104 -16.00 10.17 0.36
N ILE A 105 -16.35 9.12 -0.37
CA ILE A 105 -17.65 8.42 -0.24
C ILE A 105 -17.49 7.00 0.29
N ASP A 106 -16.29 6.41 0.14
CA ASP A 106 -15.99 5.06 0.59
C ASP A 106 -14.50 4.91 0.91
N GLU A 107 -14.18 4.12 1.94
CA GLU A 107 -12.82 3.78 2.35
C GLU A 107 -12.75 2.30 2.72
N LYS A 108 -11.84 1.56 2.09
CA LYS A 108 -11.70 0.10 2.25
C LYS A 108 -10.24 -0.30 2.51
N PRO A 109 -9.86 -0.59 3.77
CA PRO A 109 -8.61 -1.29 4.04
C PRO A 109 -8.74 -2.76 3.66
N ILE A 110 -7.81 -3.27 2.86
CA ILE A 110 -7.82 -4.65 2.35
C ILE A 110 -6.69 -5.45 3.00
N CYS A 111 -7.04 -6.65 3.49
CA CYS A 111 -6.11 -7.60 4.09
C CYS A 111 -6.05 -8.87 3.23
N ARG A 112 -4.85 -9.41 3.05
CA ARG A 112 -4.61 -10.66 2.35
C ARG A 112 -4.28 -11.75 3.35
N TYR A 113 -4.98 -12.87 3.23
CA TYR A 113 -4.72 -14.08 4.00
C TYR A 113 -4.30 -15.17 3.03
N SER A 114 -3.23 -15.91 3.34
CA SER A 114 -2.72 -16.96 2.46
C SER A 114 -3.83 -17.97 2.12
N GLY A 115 -4.06 -18.17 0.82
CA GLY A 115 -5.08 -19.11 0.32
C GLY A 115 -6.52 -18.60 0.37
N LEU A 116 -6.75 -17.33 0.74
CA LEU A 116 -8.06 -16.70 0.73
C LEU A 116 -8.09 -15.50 -0.22
N PRO A 117 -9.27 -15.15 -0.78
CA PRO A 117 -9.42 -13.93 -1.55
C PRO A 117 -9.15 -12.69 -0.69
N ASN A 118 -8.79 -11.59 -1.36
CA ASN A 118 -8.67 -10.29 -0.71
C ASN A 118 -10.01 -9.92 -0.07
N GLN A 119 -9.96 -9.46 1.18
CA GLN A 119 -11.15 -9.10 1.94
C GLN A 119 -10.89 -7.83 2.74
N ASP A 120 -11.98 -7.20 3.19
CA ASP A 120 -11.89 -6.07 4.10
C ASP A 120 -11.16 -6.48 5.38
N CYS A 121 -10.26 -5.61 5.83
CA CYS A 121 -9.59 -5.82 7.10
C CYS A 121 -10.60 -5.73 8.26
N PRO A 122 -10.42 -6.54 9.32
CA PRO A 122 -11.14 -6.34 10.57
C PRO A 122 -11.02 -4.89 11.08
N VAL A 123 -12.09 -4.39 11.71
CA VAL A 123 -12.20 -2.99 12.18
C VAL A 123 -11.03 -2.63 13.09
N ASP A 124 -10.66 -3.53 14.00
CA ASP A 124 -9.62 -3.42 15.00
C ASP A 124 -8.20 -3.67 14.47
N SER A 125 -8.06 -4.12 13.22
CA SER A 125 -6.74 -4.27 12.60
C SER A 125 -5.98 -2.94 12.68
N ARG A 126 -4.66 -2.96 12.77
CA ARG A 126 -3.81 -1.76 12.65
C ARG A 126 -3.04 -1.71 11.34
N VAL A 127 -3.07 -2.81 10.60
CA VAL A 127 -2.31 -3.02 9.38
C VAL A 127 -3.24 -3.41 8.23
N SER A 128 -2.82 -3.10 7.02
CA SER A 128 -3.50 -3.52 5.80
C SER A 128 -2.47 -3.79 4.71
N ASP A 129 -2.84 -4.63 3.74
CA ASP A 129 -1.98 -4.96 2.60
C ASP A 129 -2.33 -4.12 1.36
N ALA A 130 -3.49 -3.47 1.38
CA ALA A 130 -3.86 -2.38 0.49
C ALA A 130 -4.89 -1.46 1.16
N TYR A 131 -5.09 -0.29 0.59
CA TYR A 131 -6.12 0.67 0.98
C TYR A 131 -6.71 1.28 -0.28
N ILE A 132 -8.03 1.31 -0.36
CA ILE A 132 -8.79 1.85 -1.49
C ILE A 132 -9.67 2.98 -0.97
N ILE A 133 -9.66 4.11 -1.65
CA ILE A 133 -10.51 5.27 -1.34
C ILE A 133 -11.25 5.64 -2.60
N THR A 134 -12.58 5.78 -2.50
CA THR A 134 -13.41 6.30 -3.58
C THR A 134 -13.90 7.69 -3.20
N ALA A 135 -13.81 8.63 -4.14
CA ALA A 135 -14.31 9.97 -3.94
C ALA A 135 -15.10 10.47 -5.15
N GLN A 136 -16.10 11.31 -4.86
CA GLN A 136 -16.80 12.09 -5.88
C GLN A 136 -16.02 13.37 -6.18
N ILE A 137 -15.90 13.71 -7.47
CA ILE A 137 -15.16 14.87 -7.97
C ILE A 137 -16.12 16.03 -8.21
N PHE A 138 -15.75 17.21 -7.73
CA PHE A 138 -16.46 18.46 -7.94
C PHE A 138 -15.57 19.51 -8.61
N GLU A 139 -16.12 20.17 -9.61
CA GLU A 139 -15.57 21.40 -10.19
C GLU A 139 -16.36 22.59 -9.68
N CYS A 140 -15.69 23.45 -8.92
CA CYS A 140 -16.30 24.65 -8.36
C CYS A 140 -15.86 25.88 -9.17
N GLY A 141 -16.81 26.74 -9.57
CA GLY A 141 -16.49 28.00 -10.25
C GLY A 141 -16.02 29.10 -9.30
N GLU A 142 -15.55 30.22 -9.85
CA GLU A 142 -15.56 31.50 -9.12
C GLU A 142 -17.02 31.94 -9.05
N LYS A 143 -17.46 32.39 -7.88
CA LYS A 143 -18.74 33.10 -7.76
C LYS A 143 -18.56 34.54 -8.19
#